data_AF-A0A2A5M323-F1
#
_entry.id   AF-A0A2A5M323-F1
#
_cell.length_a   1.000
_cell.length_b   1.000
_cell.length_c   1.000
_cell.angle_alpha   90.00
_cell.angle_beta   90.00
_cell.angle_gamma   90.00
#
_symmetry.space_group_name_H-M   'P 1'
#
loop_
_entity.id
_entity.type
_entity.pdbx_description
1 polymer ?
#
loop_
_entity_poly.entity_id
_entity_poly.type
_entity_poly.pdbx_seq_one_letter_code
_entity_poly.pdbx_strand_id
1 'polypeptide(L)'
;IKEHKNKYYLNNGFAFGVLDISSKGTGFLQCFDESFKKDLLIENKNLKGANYKDIVAVKLLPLKKKRPSAKVILVLKRANETSLVITKRYGQAVLGMNIKTGLSTALKASQKSLKALPLGTILKIENENNNIIEVLGHIDDESIDEKISLALFNKNNEFSDACIKEALANGDSVDASMYENRMDLRALPFCTIDPIHAKDFDDAIYFNTQKREIYVAIADVSEYVYAY
;
A
#
# COMPACT_ATOMS: atom_id res chain seq x y z
N ILE A 1 17.37 29.01 17.32
CA ILE A 1 18.10 28.29 16.25
C ILE A 1 19.50 28.88 16.22
N LYS A 2 20.55 28.05 16.20
CA LYS A 2 21.94 28.50 16.08
C LYS A 2 22.47 28.07 14.72
N GLU A 3 23.18 28.94 14.03
CA GLU A 3 23.83 28.62 12.76
C GLU A 3 25.31 28.33 13.00
N HIS A 4 25.83 27.23 12.44
CA HIS A 4 27.25 26.92 12.46
C HIS A 4 27.64 26.04 11.26
N LYS A 5 28.69 26.42 10.51
CA LYS A 5 29.16 25.72 9.30
C LYS A 5 28.02 25.39 8.32
N ASN A 6 27.18 26.38 7.98
CA ASN A 6 26.05 26.22 7.06
C ASN A 6 24.97 25.20 7.51
N LYS A 7 24.92 24.88 8.80
CA LYS A 7 23.91 24.01 9.41
C LYS A 7 23.14 24.77 10.48
N TYR A 8 21.82 24.61 10.47
CA TYR A 8 20.94 25.14 11.52
C TYR A 8 20.73 24.10 12.61
N TYR A 9 21.05 24.48 13.85
CA TYR A 9 20.86 23.68 15.05
C TYR A 9 19.66 24.24 15.83
N LEU A 10 18.65 23.41 16.05
CA LEU A 10 17.64 23.72 17.07
C LEU A 10 18.27 23.57 18.46
N ASN A 11 17.71 24.27 19.46
CA ASN A 11 18.18 24.16 20.84
C ASN A 11 18.33 22.70 21.27
N ASN A 12 19.37 22.41 22.06
CA ASN A 12 19.64 21.09 22.65
C ASN A 12 18.34 20.51 23.23
N GLY A 13 17.75 19.52 22.55
CA GLY A 13 16.48 18.96 22.98
C GLY A 13 15.50 18.65 21.87
N PHE A 14 15.78 18.97 20.60
CA PHE A 14 14.98 18.52 19.47
C PHE A 14 15.79 17.61 18.54
N ALA A 15 15.10 16.66 17.92
CA ALA A 15 15.66 15.78 16.90
C ALA A 15 14.61 15.53 15.82
N PHE A 16 15.08 15.14 14.64
CA PHE A 16 14.24 14.78 13.50
C PHE A 16 14.64 13.40 13.01
N GLY A 17 13.68 12.68 12.44
CA GLY A 17 13.95 11.36 11.91
C GLY A 17 12.73 10.68 11.34
N VAL A 18 12.95 9.45 10.90
CA VAL A 18 11.90 8.54 10.44
C VAL A 18 11.39 7.75 11.63
N LEU A 19 10.08 7.76 11.82
CA LEU A 19 9.42 7.00 12.87
C LEU A 19 9.21 5.55 12.42
N ASP A 20 9.68 4.61 13.19
CA ASP A 20 9.27 3.22 13.12
C ASP A 20 8.31 2.92 14.29
N ILE A 21 7.37 1.99 14.08
CA ILE A 21 6.37 1.62 15.08
C ILE A 21 6.20 0.10 15.06
N SER A 22 6.54 -0.53 16.17
CA SER A 22 6.30 -1.96 16.38
C SER A 22 4.81 -2.30 16.49
N SER A 23 4.45 -3.56 16.28
CA SER A 23 3.08 -4.08 16.45
C SER A 23 2.50 -3.90 17.87
N LYS A 24 3.34 -3.62 18.86
CA LYS A 24 2.94 -3.31 20.25
C LYS A 24 2.71 -1.81 20.47
N GLY A 25 2.73 -0.99 19.41
CA GLY A 25 2.58 0.46 19.48
C GLY A 25 3.75 1.20 20.12
N THR A 26 4.91 0.56 20.27
CA THR A 26 6.14 1.24 20.70
C THR A 26 6.85 1.82 19.48
N GLY A 27 7.14 3.12 19.53
CA GLY A 27 7.82 3.83 18.47
C GLY A 27 9.34 3.90 18.68
N PHE A 28 10.06 3.97 17.57
CA PHE A 28 11.50 4.15 17.52
C PHE A 28 11.82 5.21 16.47
N LEU A 29 12.50 6.29 16.86
CA LEU A 29 12.92 7.30 15.91
C LEU A 29 14.35 7.03 15.45
N GLN A 30 14.50 6.70 14.18
CA GLN A 30 15.79 6.72 13.51
C GLN A 30 16.14 8.17 13.17
N CYS A 31 17.03 8.77 13.95
CA CYS A 31 17.43 10.17 13.78
C CYS A 31 18.21 10.37 12.47
N PHE A 32 17.98 11.51 11.81
CA PHE A 32 18.80 11.96 10.68
C PHE A 32 20.19 12.45 11.11
N ASP A 33 20.32 12.85 12.37
CA ASP A 33 21.60 13.25 12.95
C ASP A 33 22.39 12.00 13.36
N GLU A 34 23.51 11.76 12.67
CA GLU A 34 24.41 10.62 12.85
C GLU A 34 25.06 10.54 14.25
N SER A 35 25.03 11.62 15.03
CA SER A 35 25.49 11.59 16.42
C SER A 35 24.64 10.65 17.29
N PHE A 36 23.39 10.38 16.89
CA PHE A 36 22.52 9.41 17.54
C PHE A 36 22.82 7.98 17.03
N LYS A 37 23.70 7.28 17.74
CA LYS A 37 24.04 5.88 17.42
C LYS A 37 22.94 4.84 17.70
N LYS A 38 21.84 5.25 18.35
CA LYS A 38 20.71 4.38 18.70
C LYS A 38 19.41 5.13 18.53
N ASP A 39 18.38 4.44 18.05
CA ASP A 39 17.06 5.06 17.88
C ASP A 39 16.48 5.51 19.21
N LEU A 40 15.81 6.66 19.18
CA LEU A 40 15.13 7.21 20.34
C LEU A 40 13.84 6.43 20.59
N LEU A 41 13.62 6.03 21.84
CA LEU A 41 12.37 5.38 22.23
C LEU A 41 11.24 6.41 22.29
N ILE A 42 10.12 6.10 21.66
CA ILE A 42 8.88 6.89 21.76
C ILE A 42 7.78 5.97 22.31
N GLU A 43 7.37 6.24 23.54
CA GLU A 43 6.23 5.54 24.15
C GLU A 43 4.94 5.85 23.37
N ASN A 44 3.98 4.93 23.36
CA ASN A 44 2.71 5.07 22.63
C ASN A 44 2.02 6.43 22.88
N LYS A 45 1.90 6.83 24.16
CA LYS A 45 1.32 8.12 24.57
C LYS A 45 2.03 9.37 24.01
N ASN A 46 3.26 9.21 23.55
CA ASN A 46 4.12 10.27 23.04
C ASN A 46 4.18 10.31 21.49
N LEU A 47 3.46 9.43 20.79
CA LEU A 47 3.43 9.39 19.33
C LEU A 47 2.58 10.52 18.71
N LYS A 48 1.60 11.05 19.46
CA LYS A 48 0.74 12.17 19.03
C LYS A 48 0.14 12.03 17.62
N GLY A 49 -0.33 10.84 17.27
CA GLY A 49 -0.95 10.57 15.97
C GLY A 49 0.04 10.48 14.81
N ALA A 50 1.35 10.42 15.07
CA ALA A 50 2.34 10.02 14.07
C ALA A 50 2.21 8.53 13.75
N ASN A 51 2.40 8.19 12.49
CA ASN A 51 2.22 6.85 11.93
C ASN A 51 3.55 6.24 11.48
N TYR A 52 3.50 4.96 11.13
CA TYR A 52 4.63 4.20 10.62
C TYR A 52 5.27 4.92 9.42
N LYS A 53 6.58 5.12 9.50
CA LYS A 53 7.48 5.78 8.54
C LYS A 53 7.30 7.29 8.38
N ASP A 54 6.43 7.93 9.16
CA ASP A 54 6.32 9.39 9.13
C ASP A 54 7.66 10.06 9.46
N ILE A 55 7.93 11.19 8.81
CA ILE A 55 9.03 12.08 9.19
C ILE A 55 8.50 13.01 10.27
N VAL A 56 9.13 12.98 11.44
CA VAL A 56 8.64 13.70 12.62
C VAL A 56 9.73 14.56 13.27
N ALA A 57 9.28 15.64 13.91
CA ALA A 57 10.06 16.42 14.85
C ALA A 57 9.73 15.97 16.27
N VAL A 58 10.76 15.65 17.06
CA VAL A 58 10.61 15.18 18.44
C VAL A 58 11.33 16.09 19.41
N LYS A 59 10.84 16.12 20.66
CA LYS A 59 11.53 16.71 21.79
C LYS A 59 12.08 15.60 22.69
N LEU A 60 13.39 15.63 22.95
CA LEU A 60 14.07 14.74 23.88
C LEU A 60 13.47 14.92 25.28
N LEU A 61 13.27 13.80 25.96
CA LEU A 61 12.84 13.77 27.35
C LEU A 61 14.08 13.68 28.26
N PRO A 62 13.99 14.16 29.52
CA PRO A 62 15.07 13.98 30.48
C PRO A 62 15.45 12.51 30.60
N LEU A 63 16.75 12.22 30.63
CA LEU A 63 17.27 10.86 30.71
C LEU A 63 16.84 10.22 32.04
N LYS A 64 15.78 9.42 32.01
CA LYS A 64 15.34 8.59 33.16
C LYS A 64 15.74 7.12 33.03
N LYS A 65 16.13 6.67 31.84
CA LYS A 65 16.45 5.27 31.50
C LYS A 65 17.73 5.20 30.65
N LYS A 66 18.30 4.00 30.52
CA LYS A 66 19.52 3.71 29.75
C LYS A 66 19.38 4.00 28.24
N ARG A 67 18.15 3.98 27.69
CA ARG A 67 17.86 4.36 26.31
C ARG A 67 17.24 5.76 26.27
N PRO A 68 17.77 6.70 25.47
CA PRO A 68 17.16 8.02 25.31
C PRO A 68 15.73 7.91 24.78
N SER A 69 14.85 8.77 25.27
CA SER A 69 13.46 8.81 24.86
C SER A 69 13.05 10.20 24.40
N ALA A 70 12.00 10.25 23.58
CA ALA A 70 11.48 11.49 23.04
C ALA A 70 9.96 11.46 22.96
N LYS A 71 9.38 12.64 22.69
CA LYS A 71 7.98 12.77 22.32
C LYS A 71 7.84 13.49 21.00
N VAL A 72 6.92 13.03 20.16
CA VAL A 72 6.56 13.70 18.93
C VAL A 72 5.96 15.06 19.26
N ILE A 73 6.40 16.08 18.55
CA ILE A 73 5.87 17.43 18.63
C ILE A 73 5.11 17.77 17.35
N LEU A 74 5.62 17.32 16.20
CA LEU A 74 5.04 17.61 14.89
C LEU A 74 5.33 16.47 13.92
N VAL A 75 4.34 16.14 13.09
CA VAL A 75 4.54 15.32 11.89
C VAL A 75 4.88 16.26 10.74
N LEU A 76 6.08 16.13 10.18
CA LEU A 76 6.58 16.99 9.10
C LEU A 76 6.12 16.49 7.73
N LYS A 77 6.13 15.17 7.54
CA LYS A 77 5.68 14.52 6.31
C LYS A 77 5.08 13.16 6.65
N ARG A 78 3.86 12.92 6.19
CA ARG A 78 3.21 11.60 6.24
C ARG A 78 3.91 10.66 5.26
N ALA A 79 4.17 9.42 5.68
CA ALA A 79 4.66 8.40 4.75
C ALA A 79 3.53 7.75 3.95
N ASN A 80 2.34 7.68 4.53
CA ASN A 80 1.17 7.08 3.93
C ASN A 80 -0.01 8.05 4.08
N GLU A 81 -0.75 8.29 3.00
CA GLU A 81 -1.96 9.11 3.03
C GLU A 81 -3.10 8.41 3.75
N THR A 82 -3.15 7.07 3.64
CA THR A 82 -4.22 6.26 4.23
C THR A 82 -3.66 5.18 5.15
N SER A 83 -4.53 4.63 6.01
CA SER A 83 -4.27 3.46 6.85
C SER A 83 -5.50 2.57 6.92
N LEU A 84 -5.27 1.28 7.18
CA LEU A 84 -6.35 0.36 7.54
C LEU A 84 -6.48 0.21 9.04
N VAL A 85 -7.72 0.26 9.52
CA VAL A 85 -8.07 0.06 10.93
C VAL A 85 -9.21 -0.94 11.08
N ILE A 86 -9.19 -1.71 12.16
CA ILE A 86 -10.30 -2.58 12.56
C ILE A 86 -11.09 -1.92 13.70
N THR A 87 -12.42 -1.94 13.62
CA THR A 87 -13.29 -1.41 14.69
C THR A 87 -13.16 -2.28 15.94
N LYS A 88 -12.81 -1.65 17.07
CA LYS A 88 -12.72 -2.33 18.37
C LYS A 88 -13.36 -1.50 19.47
N ARG A 89 -14.04 -2.18 20.39
CA ARG A 89 -14.67 -1.54 21.55
C ARG A 89 -13.66 -1.36 22.68
N TYR A 90 -13.62 -0.14 23.21
CA TYR A 90 -12.84 0.26 24.37
C TYR A 90 -13.77 0.94 25.39
N GLY A 91 -14.22 0.17 26.38
CA GLY A 91 -15.28 0.61 27.29
C GLY A 91 -16.57 0.93 26.51
N GLN A 92 -17.03 2.17 26.60
CA GLN A 92 -18.26 2.63 25.91
C GLN A 92 -18.02 3.20 24.50
N ALA A 93 -16.76 3.33 24.09
CA ALA A 93 -16.38 3.89 22.79
C ALA A 93 -15.94 2.80 21.80
N VAL A 94 -16.14 3.06 20.52
CA VAL A 94 -15.54 2.30 19.42
C VAL A 94 -14.41 3.14 18.82
N LEU A 95 -13.23 2.53 18.70
CA LEU A 95 -12.03 3.12 18.11
C LEU A 95 -11.58 2.28 16.91
N GLY A 96 -10.79 2.89 16.03
CA GLY A 96 -10.07 2.15 14.99
C GLY A 96 -8.72 1.69 15.53
N MET A 97 -8.44 0.39 15.48
CA MET A 97 -7.10 -0.16 15.75
C MET A 97 -6.38 -0.36 14.43
N ASN A 98 -5.23 0.29 14.23
CA ASN A 98 -4.41 0.09 13.04
C ASN A 98 -3.94 -1.36 12.96
N ILE A 99 -4.18 -2.01 11.81
CA ILE A 99 -3.93 -3.44 11.64
C ILE A 99 -2.44 -3.80 11.68
N LYS A 100 -1.56 -2.86 11.30
CA LYS A 100 -0.11 -3.09 11.23
C LYS A 100 0.59 -2.78 12.55
N THR A 101 0.18 -1.70 13.21
CA THR A 101 0.87 -1.16 14.40
C THR A 101 0.16 -1.46 15.72
N GLY A 102 -1.10 -1.91 15.69
CA GLY A 102 -1.94 -2.13 16.87
C GLY A 102 -2.36 -0.83 17.58
N LEU A 103 -1.99 0.34 17.04
CA LEU A 103 -2.31 1.63 17.63
C LEU A 103 -3.80 1.93 17.50
N SER A 104 -4.42 2.33 18.60
CA SER A 104 -5.82 2.75 18.61
C SER A 104 -5.92 4.25 18.36
N THR A 105 -6.80 4.63 17.44
CA THR A 105 -7.07 6.02 17.09
C THR A 105 -8.56 6.31 17.15
N ALA A 106 -8.90 7.53 17.55
CA ALA A 106 -10.26 8.03 17.46
C ALA A 106 -10.56 8.35 15.98
N LEU A 107 -11.69 7.85 15.50
CA LEU A 107 -12.18 8.12 14.16
C LEU A 107 -13.02 9.40 14.16
N LYS A 108 -13.04 10.12 13.03
CA LYS A 108 -13.84 11.34 12.87
C LYS A 108 -15.35 11.08 12.94
N ALA A 109 -15.78 9.87 12.58
CA ALA A 109 -17.18 9.46 12.60
C ALA A 109 -17.77 9.46 14.02
N SER A 110 -19.07 9.73 14.12
CA SER A 110 -19.77 9.76 15.41
C SER A 110 -19.80 8.37 16.07
N GLN A 111 -19.82 8.33 17.40
CA GLN A 111 -19.94 7.07 18.14
C GLN A 111 -21.27 6.34 17.84
N LYS A 112 -22.34 7.06 17.50
CA LYS A 112 -23.60 6.45 17.06
C LYS A 112 -23.42 5.66 15.76
N SER A 113 -22.75 6.27 14.77
CA SER A 113 -22.45 5.63 13.49
C SER A 113 -21.51 4.45 13.65
N LEU A 114 -20.45 4.60 14.44
CA LEU A 114 -19.48 3.51 14.68
C LEU A 114 -20.09 2.32 15.41
N LYS A 115 -21.04 2.56 16.32
CA LYS A 115 -21.77 1.48 17.01
C LYS A 115 -22.80 0.76 16.13
N ALA A 116 -23.20 1.36 15.02
CA ALA A 116 -24.06 0.72 14.04
C ALA A 116 -23.30 -0.27 13.14
N LEU A 117 -21.97 -0.14 13.05
CA LEU A 117 -21.11 -1.10 12.37
C LEU A 117 -20.84 -2.31 13.29
N PRO A 118 -20.76 -3.53 12.73
CA PRO A 118 -20.22 -4.68 13.45
C PRO A 118 -18.81 -4.40 14.02
N LEU A 119 -18.51 -4.96 15.19
CA LEU A 119 -17.14 -4.92 15.72
C LEU A 119 -16.29 -5.92 14.93
N GLY A 120 -15.14 -5.47 14.42
CA GLY A 120 -14.35 -6.27 13.49
C GLY A 120 -14.44 -5.77 12.05
N THR A 121 -15.24 -4.74 11.77
CA THR A 121 -15.25 -4.07 10.47
C THR A 121 -13.91 -3.42 10.17
N ILE A 122 -13.37 -3.68 8.99
CA ILE A 122 -12.16 -3.08 8.44
C ILE A 122 -12.53 -1.81 7.69
N LEU A 123 -11.85 -0.73 8.05
CA LEU A 123 -12.06 0.61 7.52
C LEU A 123 -10.75 1.12 6.92
N LYS A 124 -10.85 1.75 5.76
CA LYS A 124 -9.77 2.57 5.20
C LYS A 124 -9.99 4.01 5.66
N ILE A 125 -8.97 4.60 6.25
CA ILE A 125 -9.03 5.96 6.82
C ILE A 125 -7.95 6.85 6.23
N GLU A 126 -8.25 8.15 6.14
CA GLU A 126 -7.27 9.18 5.81
C GLU A 126 -6.46 9.55 7.06
N ASN A 127 -5.13 9.53 6.96
CA ASN A 127 -4.23 9.78 8.08
C ASN A 127 -4.14 11.26 8.49
N GLU A 128 -4.67 12.18 7.67
CA GLU A 128 -4.69 13.60 8.00
C GLU A 128 -5.67 13.90 9.15
N ASN A 129 -6.88 13.33 9.09
CA ASN A 129 -7.98 13.69 9.98
C ASN A 129 -8.76 12.47 10.54
N ASN A 130 -8.31 11.25 10.25
CA ASN A 130 -8.97 9.98 10.61
C ASN A 130 -10.41 9.87 10.08
N ASN A 131 -10.70 10.49 8.94
CA ASN A 131 -11.96 10.31 8.24
C ASN A 131 -12.00 8.91 7.61
N ILE A 132 -13.18 8.28 7.66
CA ILE A 132 -13.40 7.00 6.98
C ILE A 132 -13.64 7.33 5.51
N ILE A 133 -12.79 6.78 4.65
CA ILE A 133 -12.93 6.92 3.18
C ILE A 133 -13.61 5.71 2.56
N GLU A 134 -13.48 4.54 3.19
CA GLU A 134 -14.05 3.29 2.67
C GLU A 134 -14.30 2.28 3.79
N VAL A 135 -15.36 1.49 3.66
CA VAL A 135 -15.67 0.33 4.50
C VAL A 135 -15.36 -0.92 3.68
N LEU A 136 -14.29 -1.64 4.02
CA LEU A 136 -13.81 -2.76 3.19
C LEU A 136 -14.61 -4.05 3.39
N GLY A 137 -15.06 -4.29 4.63
CA GLY A 137 -15.82 -5.49 5.01
C GLY A 137 -15.57 -5.88 6.46
N HIS A 138 -15.98 -7.09 6.84
CA HIS A 138 -15.75 -7.65 8.17
C HIS A 138 -14.52 -8.56 8.19
N ILE A 139 -13.81 -8.62 9.32
CA ILE A 139 -12.60 -9.46 9.46
C ILE A 139 -12.88 -10.97 9.30
N ASP A 140 -14.13 -11.38 9.52
CA ASP A 140 -14.55 -12.79 9.37
C ASP A 140 -14.98 -13.13 7.93
N ASP A 141 -15.01 -12.15 7.01
CA ASP A 141 -15.38 -12.40 5.61
C ASP A 141 -14.21 -13.01 4.85
N GLU A 142 -14.42 -14.12 4.14
CA GLU A 142 -13.35 -14.84 3.40
C GLU A 142 -12.63 -13.97 2.36
N SER A 143 -13.31 -12.97 1.78
CA SER A 143 -12.75 -12.06 0.76
C SER A 143 -11.99 -10.86 1.34
N ILE A 144 -11.96 -10.68 2.66
CA ILE A 144 -11.39 -9.47 3.25
C ILE A 144 -9.86 -9.41 3.12
N ASP A 145 -9.19 -10.57 3.11
CA ASP A 145 -7.74 -10.69 3.04
C ASP A 145 -7.18 -10.07 1.75
N GLU A 146 -7.88 -10.27 0.63
CA GLU A 146 -7.54 -9.68 -0.65
C GLU A 146 -7.64 -8.15 -0.58
N LYS A 147 -8.77 -7.63 -0.08
CA LYS A 147 -9.01 -6.18 0.05
C LYS A 147 -7.99 -5.51 0.98
N ILE A 148 -7.67 -6.15 2.11
CA ILE A 148 -6.63 -5.69 3.04
C ILE A 148 -5.29 -5.61 2.32
N SER A 149 -4.92 -6.66 1.59
CA SER A 149 -3.64 -6.73 0.88
C SER A 149 -3.53 -5.62 -0.17
N LEU A 150 -4.54 -5.48 -1.02
CA LEU A 150 -4.60 -4.44 -2.04
C LEU A 150 -4.46 -3.04 -1.44
N ALA A 151 -5.22 -2.74 -0.39
CA ALA A 151 -5.19 -1.43 0.24
C ALA A 151 -3.89 -1.13 1.01
N LEU A 152 -3.23 -2.14 1.60
CA LEU A 152 -1.92 -1.97 2.24
C LEU A 152 -0.79 -1.63 1.27
N PHE A 153 -0.87 -2.14 0.04
CA PHE A 153 0.12 -1.89 -1.02
C PHE A 153 -0.31 -0.80 -2.02
N ASN A 154 -1.41 -0.10 -1.72
CA ASN A 154 -2.01 0.94 -2.56
C ASN A 154 -2.17 0.47 -4.02
N LYS A 155 -2.63 -0.77 -4.20
CA LYS A 155 -2.93 -1.37 -5.50
C LYS A 155 -4.40 -1.12 -5.82
N ASN A 156 -4.64 -0.47 -6.95
CA ASN A 156 -5.98 -0.33 -7.49
C ASN A 156 -6.42 -1.67 -8.08
N ASN A 157 -7.63 -2.07 -7.74
CA ASN A 157 -8.31 -3.24 -8.31
C ASN A 157 -9.20 -2.87 -9.50
N GLU A 158 -9.41 -1.58 -9.76
CA GLU A 158 -10.29 -1.10 -10.83
C GLU A 158 -9.48 -0.51 -11.99
N PHE A 159 -9.86 -0.90 -13.20
CA PHE A 159 -9.40 -0.26 -14.42
C PHE A 159 -10.13 1.06 -14.62
N SER A 160 -9.43 2.08 -15.11
CA SER A 160 -10.07 3.36 -15.40
C SER A 160 -11.08 3.24 -16.55
N ASP A 161 -12.08 4.12 -16.59
CA ASP A 161 -13.03 4.19 -17.71
C ASP A 161 -12.33 4.35 -19.07
N ALA A 162 -11.18 5.03 -19.10
CA ALA A 162 -10.39 5.19 -20.30
C ALA A 162 -9.80 3.84 -20.76
N CYS A 163 -9.20 3.07 -19.84
CA CYS A 163 -8.67 1.74 -20.12
C CYS A 163 -9.77 0.79 -20.63
N ILE A 164 -10.94 0.81 -20.00
CA ILE A 164 -12.06 -0.07 -20.40
C ILE A 164 -12.56 0.30 -21.80
N LYS A 165 -12.72 1.60 -22.10
CA LYS A 165 -13.16 2.06 -23.42
C LYS A 165 -12.16 1.71 -24.51
N GLU A 166 -10.86 1.87 -24.24
CA GLU A 166 -9.79 1.50 -25.17
C GLU A 166 -9.81 -0.01 -25.46
N ALA A 167 -9.90 -0.84 -24.42
CA ALA A 167 -9.97 -2.29 -24.58
C ALA A 167 -11.18 -2.71 -25.44
N LEU A 168 -12.37 -2.16 -25.15
CA LEU A 168 -13.60 -2.48 -25.88
C LEU A 168 -13.58 -2.00 -27.35
N ALA A 169 -12.74 -1.03 -27.71
CA ALA A 169 -12.67 -0.52 -29.07
C ALA A 169 -12.02 -1.50 -30.06
N ASN A 170 -11.27 -2.50 -29.58
CA ASN A 170 -10.59 -3.49 -30.42
C ASN A 170 -11.51 -4.60 -30.95
N GLY A 171 -12.71 -4.76 -30.37
CA GLY A 171 -13.68 -5.80 -30.75
C GLY A 171 -13.27 -7.22 -30.33
N ASP A 172 -14.07 -8.21 -30.76
CA ASP A 172 -13.92 -9.62 -30.34
C ASP A 172 -13.20 -10.51 -31.35
N SER A 173 -12.83 -9.97 -32.53
CA SER A 173 -12.21 -10.75 -33.60
C SER A 173 -11.18 -9.94 -34.38
N VAL A 174 -10.09 -10.59 -34.77
CA VAL A 174 -9.03 -9.99 -35.58
C VAL A 174 -9.39 -10.07 -37.06
N ASP A 175 -9.47 -8.93 -37.74
CA ASP A 175 -9.58 -8.88 -39.21
C ASP A 175 -8.19 -9.03 -39.84
N ALA A 176 -7.94 -10.20 -40.42
CA ALA A 176 -6.65 -10.52 -41.04
C ALA A 176 -6.29 -9.60 -42.22
N SER A 177 -7.27 -8.95 -42.86
CA SER A 177 -7.00 -8.03 -43.98
C SER A 177 -6.26 -6.76 -43.55
N MET A 178 -6.32 -6.40 -42.26
CA MET A 178 -5.62 -5.24 -41.70
C MET A 178 -4.12 -5.49 -41.48
N TYR A 179 -3.64 -6.72 -41.68
CA TYR A 179 -2.30 -7.17 -41.30
C TYR A 179 -1.50 -7.76 -42.46
N GLU A 180 -1.47 -7.07 -43.61
CA GLU A 180 -0.82 -7.56 -44.84
C GLU A 180 0.67 -7.93 -44.68
N ASN A 181 1.37 -7.32 -43.71
CA ASN A 181 2.78 -7.58 -43.44
C ASN A 181 3.03 -8.76 -42.49
N ARG A 182 1.98 -9.41 -41.96
CA ARG A 182 2.12 -10.58 -41.08
C ARG A 182 2.05 -11.87 -41.91
N MET A 183 2.86 -12.86 -41.53
CA MET A 183 2.81 -14.18 -42.16
C MET A 183 1.58 -14.96 -41.66
N ASP A 184 0.76 -15.46 -42.58
CA ASP A 184 -0.39 -16.30 -42.24
C ASP A 184 0.04 -17.72 -41.89
N LEU A 185 -0.07 -18.07 -40.61
CA LEU A 185 0.28 -19.38 -40.06
C LEU A 185 -0.93 -20.18 -39.58
N ARG A 186 -2.16 -19.76 -39.88
CA ARG A 186 -3.40 -20.38 -39.37
C ARG A 186 -3.58 -21.84 -39.75
N ALA A 187 -2.93 -22.31 -40.82
CA ALA A 187 -2.96 -23.70 -41.25
C ALA A 187 -2.07 -24.63 -40.42
N LEU A 188 -1.17 -24.09 -39.59
CA LEU A 188 -0.32 -24.87 -38.71
C LEU A 188 -1.08 -25.24 -37.43
N PRO A 189 -1.02 -26.51 -36.97
CA PRO A 189 -1.75 -26.96 -35.78
C PRO A 189 -1.01 -26.56 -34.50
N PHE A 190 -1.02 -25.26 -34.19
CA PHE A 190 -0.55 -24.75 -32.89
C PHE A 190 -1.40 -25.29 -31.75
N CYS A 191 -0.78 -25.54 -30.61
CA CYS A 191 -1.45 -25.84 -29.35
C CYS A 191 -0.86 -25.02 -28.21
N THR A 192 -1.64 -24.82 -27.15
CA THR A 192 -1.19 -24.24 -25.88
C THR A 192 -1.17 -25.34 -24.82
N ILE A 193 -0.38 -25.17 -23.76
CA ILE A 193 -0.24 -26.17 -22.68
C ILE A 193 -0.33 -25.44 -21.34
N ASP A 194 -1.56 -25.41 -20.80
CA ASP A 194 -1.90 -24.56 -19.66
C ASP A 194 -2.67 -25.31 -18.57
N PRO A 195 -2.69 -24.79 -17.33
CA PRO A 195 -3.59 -25.27 -16.29
C PRO A 195 -5.06 -25.17 -16.71
N ILE A 196 -5.90 -26.09 -16.21
CA ILE A 196 -7.33 -26.17 -16.55
C ILE A 196 -8.14 -24.89 -16.24
N HIS A 197 -7.64 -24.02 -15.39
CA HIS A 197 -8.30 -22.77 -14.99
C HIS A 197 -7.69 -21.52 -15.64
N ALA A 198 -6.68 -21.66 -16.50
CA ALA A 198 -6.11 -20.54 -17.25
C ALA A 198 -7.14 -19.98 -18.24
N LYS A 199 -7.10 -18.67 -18.46
CA LYS A 199 -7.97 -17.95 -19.42
C LYS A 199 -7.17 -17.03 -20.36
N ASP A 200 -5.89 -16.89 -20.10
CA ASP A 200 -4.90 -15.98 -20.64
C ASP A 200 -3.80 -16.81 -21.31
N PHE A 201 -4.11 -17.34 -22.49
CA PHE A 201 -3.19 -18.17 -23.26
C PHE A 201 -2.22 -17.28 -24.05
N ASP A 202 -1.11 -16.92 -23.42
CA ASP A 202 -0.14 -15.97 -23.97
C ASP A 202 0.86 -16.62 -24.95
N ASP A 203 1.00 -17.95 -24.93
CA ASP A 203 1.91 -18.69 -25.79
C ASP A 203 1.29 -19.93 -26.43
N ALA A 204 1.77 -20.23 -27.64
CA ALA A 204 1.40 -21.42 -28.39
C ALA A 204 2.62 -22.02 -29.09
N ILE A 205 2.66 -23.35 -29.19
CA ILE A 205 3.77 -24.09 -29.79
C ILE A 205 3.31 -24.97 -30.95
N TYR A 206 4.19 -25.12 -31.93
CA TYR A 206 4.05 -26.09 -33.02
C TYR A 206 5.44 -26.63 -33.39
N PHE A 207 5.56 -27.95 -33.52
CA PHE A 207 6.80 -28.59 -33.96
C PHE A 207 6.65 -29.15 -35.37
N ASN A 208 7.42 -28.61 -36.32
CA ASN A 208 7.52 -29.14 -37.67
C ASN A 208 8.51 -30.29 -37.70
N THR A 209 8.01 -31.52 -37.75
CA THR A 209 8.84 -32.74 -37.72
C THR A 209 9.71 -32.91 -38.95
N GLN A 210 9.26 -32.46 -40.13
CA GLN A 210 10.00 -32.61 -41.38
C GLN A 210 11.22 -31.68 -41.42
N LYS A 211 11.05 -30.44 -40.99
CA LYS A 211 12.12 -29.44 -40.93
C LYS A 211 12.92 -29.47 -39.62
N ARG A 212 12.40 -30.16 -38.60
CA ARG A 212 12.91 -30.15 -37.22
C ARG A 212 12.96 -28.73 -36.63
N GLU A 213 11.94 -27.93 -36.92
CA GLU A 213 11.80 -26.55 -36.44
C GLU A 213 10.72 -26.47 -35.38
N ILE A 214 10.96 -25.68 -34.33
CA ILE A 214 9.95 -25.33 -33.34
C ILE A 214 9.49 -23.90 -33.59
N TYR A 215 8.18 -23.72 -33.62
CA TYR A 215 7.52 -22.42 -33.65
C TYR A 215 7.00 -22.15 -32.25
N VAL A 216 7.32 -20.97 -31.74
CA VAL A 216 6.79 -20.44 -30.49
C VAL A 216 6.11 -19.12 -30.86
N ALA A 217 4.78 -19.10 -30.78
CA ALA A 217 3.97 -17.92 -31.01
C ALA A 217 3.61 -17.30 -29.66
N ILE A 218 3.88 -16.01 -29.48
CA ILE A 218 3.56 -15.25 -28.27
C ILE A 218 2.50 -14.22 -28.63
N ALA A 219 1.54 -13.99 -27.73
CA ALA A 219 0.51 -12.97 -27.87
C ALA A 219 1.15 -11.59 -28.09
N ASP A 220 0.75 -10.92 -29.17
CA ASP A 220 1.28 -9.60 -29.53
C ASP A 220 0.53 -8.49 -28.79
N VAL A 221 0.76 -8.40 -27.48
CA VAL A 221 0.15 -7.37 -26.61
C VAL A 221 0.51 -5.96 -27.08
N SER A 222 1.67 -5.78 -27.74
CA SER A 222 2.13 -4.47 -28.21
C SER A 222 1.29 -3.87 -29.34
N GLU A 223 0.54 -4.68 -30.06
CA GLU A 223 -0.47 -4.21 -31.03
C GLU A 223 -1.64 -3.48 -30.34
N TYR A 224 -1.95 -3.86 -29.11
CA TYR A 224 -3.13 -3.39 -28.38
C TYR A 224 -2.80 -2.38 -27.28
N VAL A 225 -1.55 -2.35 -26.80
CA VAL A 225 -1.12 -1.49 -25.70
C VAL A 225 0.01 -0.57 -26.18
N TYR A 226 -0.34 0.69 -26.41
CA TYR A 226 0.59 1.70 -26.91
C TYR A 226 1.36 2.37 -25.76
N ALA A 227 2.58 2.82 -26.04
CA ALA A 227 3.35 3.62 -25.10
C ALA A 227 2.67 4.98 -24.88
N TYR A 228 2.57 5.38 -23.62
CA TYR A 228 2.08 6.70 -23.19
C TYR A 228 3.18 7.76 -23.28
#